data_AF-A0A8T0MQE6-F1
#
_entry.id   AF-A0A8T0MQE6-F1
#
_cell.length_a   1.000
_cell.length_b   1.000
_cell.length_c   1.000
_cell.angle_alpha   90.00
_cell.angle_beta   90.00
_cell.angle_gamma   90.00
#
_symmetry.space_group_name_H-M   'P 1'
#
loop_
_entity.id
_entity.type
_entity.pdbx_description
1 polymer ?
#
loop_
_entity_poly.entity_id
_entity_poly.type
_entity_poly.pdbx_seq_one_letter_code
_entity_poly.pdbx_strand_id
1 'polypeptide(L)'
;MENMLAQPAQDMETARSSTEIVSKVLTQNSAASTFLKNAGIETSVSKSVASAAREAQLREQLQAEKERADHLQEELDTLKKKAADTEESMARTQEEVRRTQQEMEEFRKKQEANDLILQRILGLKSGTGP
;
A
#
# COMPACT_ATOMS: atom_id res chain seq x y z
N MET A 1 -63.54 38.69 54.12
CA MET A 1 -63.64 37.98 52.84
C MET A 1 -63.16 38.96 51.78
N GLU A 2 -61.84 39.02 51.58
CA GLU A 2 -61.12 38.23 50.55
C GLU A 2 -61.35 38.83 49.15
N ASN A 3 -60.39 38.96 48.25
CA ASN A 3 -58.96 38.75 48.27
C ASN A 3 -58.42 39.37 46.96
N MET A 4 -57.21 39.93 47.03
CA MET A 4 -56.20 39.89 45.96
C MET A 4 -56.51 40.51 44.59
N LEU A 5 -56.27 41.82 44.49
CA LEU A 5 -55.71 42.44 43.29
C LEU A 5 -54.20 42.63 43.49
N ALA A 6 -53.39 41.70 43.00
CA ALA A 6 -51.97 41.92 42.72
C ALA A 6 -51.50 40.83 41.74
N GLN A 7 -51.17 41.23 40.51
CA GLN A 7 -50.40 40.40 39.56
C GLN A 7 -49.05 40.01 40.20
N PRO A 8 -48.41 38.90 39.79
CA PRO A 8 -47.44 39.04 38.70
C PRO A 8 -47.25 37.79 37.80
N ALA A 9 -46.64 38.07 36.65
CA ALA A 9 -45.77 37.21 35.87
C ALA A 9 -46.31 35.86 35.37
N GLN A 10 -46.69 35.88 34.09
CA GLN A 10 -46.35 34.78 33.19
C GLN A 10 -44.84 34.49 33.30
N ASP A 11 -44.46 33.55 34.15
CA ASP A 11 -43.25 32.77 33.95
C ASP A 11 -43.65 31.32 34.14
N MET A 12 -44.00 30.68 33.02
CA MET A 12 -44.12 29.24 32.92
C MET A 12 -42.72 28.64 33.02
N GLU A 13 -42.09 28.72 34.19
CA GLU A 13 -41.01 27.79 34.51
C GLU A 13 -41.67 26.45 34.83
N THR A 14 -41.75 25.60 33.80
CA THR A 14 -41.86 24.14 34.01
C THR A 14 -40.93 23.78 35.15
N ALA A 15 -41.50 23.28 36.26
CA ALA A 15 -40.75 22.84 37.42
C ALA A 15 -39.61 21.96 36.92
N ARG A 16 -38.37 22.48 36.95
CA ARG A 16 -37.21 21.78 36.40
C ARG A 16 -37.17 20.43 37.09
N SER A 17 -37.26 19.36 36.31
CA SER A 17 -37.29 18.02 36.87
C SER A 17 -36.04 17.83 37.74
N SER A 18 -36.17 17.20 38.90
CA SER A 18 -35.03 16.99 39.80
C SER A 18 -33.86 16.31 39.07
N THR A 19 -34.15 15.44 38.10
CA THR A 19 -33.15 14.81 37.23
C THR A 19 -32.41 15.82 36.35
N GLU A 20 -33.09 16.83 35.83
CA GLU A 20 -32.52 17.87 34.98
C GLU A 20 -31.66 18.84 35.80
N ILE A 21 -32.11 19.21 37.00
CA ILE A 21 -31.32 20.02 37.95
C ILE A 21 -30.05 19.28 38.34
N VAL A 22 -30.17 17.99 38.72
CA VAL A 22 -29.03 17.15 39.09
C VAL A 22 -28.06 16.99 37.92
N SER A 23 -28.55 16.77 36.69
CA SER A 23 -27.71 16.69 35.49
C SER A 23 -26.93 17.99 35.25
N LYS A 24 -27.58 19.15 35.41
CA LYS A 24 -26.93 20.45 35.19
C LYS A 24 -25.87 20.76 36.26
N VAL A 25 -26.16 20.46 37.53
CA VAL A 25 -25.19 20.62 38.63
C VAL A 25 -24.01 19.66 38.48
N LEU A 26 -24.27 18.40 38.12
CA LEU A 26 -23.23 17.43 37.79
C LEU A 26 -22.39 17.91 36.61
N THR A 27 -22.99 18.41 35.54
CA THR A 27 -22.25 18.89 34.36
C THR A 27 -21.41 20.12 34.70
N GLN A 28 -21.96 21.09 35.45
CA GLN A 28 -21.22 22.29 35.88
C GLN A 28 -20.07 21.98 36.85
N ASN A 29 -20.24 21.00 37.75
CA ASN A 29 -19.24 20.68 38.76
C ASN A 29 -18.27 19.56 38.33
N SER A 30 -18.64 18.72 37.35
CA SER A 30 -17.84 17.56 36.92
C SER A 30 -16.52 17.93 36.25
N ALA A 31 -16.42 19.10 35.62
CA ALA A 31 -15.17 19.57 35.02
C ALA A 31 -14.16 20.06 36.08
N ALA A 32 -14.64 20.57 37.21
CA ALA A 32 -13.82 21.11 38.31
C ALA A 32 -13.62 20.11 39.47
N SER A 33 -14.50 19.13 39.62
CA SER A 33 -14.48 18.18 40.72
C SER A 33 -13.58 16.98 40.44
N THR A 34 -12.61 16.74 41.33
CA THR A 34 -11.78 15.53 41.33
C THR A 34 -12.51 14.31 41.88
N PHE A 35 -13.71 14.47 42.44
CA PHE A 35 -14.45 13.37 43.08
C PHE A 35 -14.72 12.21 42.12
N LEU A 36 -15.22 12.49 40.90
CA LEU A 36 -15.50 11.46 39.90
C LEU A 36 -14.22 10.79 39.40
N LYS A 37 -13.14 11.57 39.22
CA LYS A 37 -11.81 11.05 38.87
C LYS A 37 -11.26 10.12 39.96
N ASN A 38 -11.39 10.50 41.23
CA ASN A 38 -10.95 9.69 42.37
C ASN A 38 -11.80 8.43 42.55
N ALA A 39 -13.09 8.48 42.18
CA ALA A 39 -13.98 7.32 42.13
C ALA A 39 -13.75 6.42 40.90
N GLY A 40 -12.78 6.73 40.03
CA GLY A 40 -12.52 5.99 38.79
C GLY A 40 -13.58 6.18 37.71
N ILE A 41 -14.48 7.14 37.88
CA ILE A 41 -15.56 7.44 36.93
C ILE A 41 -15.04 8.51 35.96
N GLU A 42 -14.59 8.05 34.79
CA GLU A 42 -14.09 8.92 33.74
C GLU A 42 -15.24 9.72 33.11
N THR A 43 -15.15 11.05 33.14
CA THR A 43 -16.11 11.93 32.48
C THR A 43 -15.89 11.90 30.97
N SER A 44 -16.98 11.85 30.20
CA SER A 44 -17.01 11.63 28.74
C SER A 44 -16.26 12.68 27.92
N VAL A 45 -16.00 13.86 28.48
CA VAL A 45 -15.32 14.97 27.79
C VAL A 45 -13.86 14.63 27.45
N SER A 46 -13.15 13.89 28.30
CA SER A 46 -11.75 13.51 28.04
C SER A 46 -11.60 12.42 26.98
N LYS A 47 -12.59 11.55 26.81
CA LYS A 47 -12.61 10.51 25.76
C LYS A 47 -12.75 11.08 24.36
N SER A 48 -13.53 12.15 24.19
CA SER A 48 -13.82 12.77 22.90
C SER A 48 -12.56 13.37 22.24
N VAL A 49 -11.79 14.17 22.98
CA VAL A 49 -10.58 14.83 22.43
C VAL A 49 -9.48 13.81 22.12
N ALA A 50 -9.28 12.82 22.99
CA ALA A 50 -8.33 11.73 22.75
C ALA A 50 -8.74 10.86 21.55
N SER A 51 -10.05 10.64 21.35
CA SER A 51 -10.56 9.92 20.18
C SER A 51 -10.36 10.68 18.88
N ALA A 52 -10.59 12.00 18.87
CA ALA A 52 -10.40 12.84 17.69
C ALA A 52 -8.92 12.94 17.28
N ALA A 53 -8.01 13.08 18.25
CA ALA A 53 -6.57 13.09 17.98
C ALA A 53 -6.09 11.77 17.38
N ARG A 54 -6.58 10.64 17.92
CA ARG A 54 -6.26 9.30 17.39
C ARG A 54 -6.82 9.10 15.97
N GLU A 55 -8.02 9.60 15.70
CA GLU A 55 -8.64 9.52 14.38
C GLU A 55 -7.91 10.36 13.33
N ALA A 56 -7.41 11.55 13.71
CA ALA A 56 -6.56 12.36 12.86
C ALA A 56 -5.23 11.66 12.54
N GLN A 57 -4.58 11.07 13.55
CA GLN A 57 -3.35 10.30 13.37
C GLN A 57 -3.54 9.07 12.47
N LEU A 58 -4.67 8.37 12.59
CA LEU A 58 -5.03 7.25 11.72
C LEU A 58 -5.25 7.68 10.27
N ARG A 59 -5.89 8.84 10.05
CA ARG A 59 -6.07 9.39 8.69
C ARG A 59 -4.74 9.76 8.05
N GLU A 60 -3.84 10.36 8.81
CA GLU A 60 -2.49 10.70 8.34
C GLU A 60 -1.70 9.44 7.96
N GLN A 61 -1.73 8.40 8.81
CA GLN A 61 -1.09 7.12 8.50
C GLN A 61 -1.68 6.46 7.25
N LEU A 62 -3.00 6.46 7.10
CA LEU A 62 -3.67 5.90 5.92
C LEU A 62 -3.25 6.64 4.65
N GLN A 63 -3.12 7.97 4.72
CA GLN A 63 -2.69 8.76 3.57
C GLN A 63 -1.23 8.48 3.22
N ALA A 64 -0.33 8.44 4.20
CA ALA A 64 1.06 8.07 3.99
C ALA A 64 1.22 6.64 3.45
N GLU A 65 0.37 5.71 3.89
CA GLU A 65 0.36 4.34 3.37
C GLU A 65 -0.14 4.28 1.92
N LYS A 66 -1.19 5.04 1.57
CA LYS A 66 -1.65 5.15 0.18
C LYS A 66 -0.57 5.71 -0.74
N GLU A 67 0.08 6.79 -0.34
CA GLU A 67 1.17 7.39 -1.12
C GLU A 67 2.32 6.40 -1.32
N ARG A 68 2.66 5.62 -0.28
CA ARG A 68 3.65 4.53 -0.41
C ARG A 68 3.17 3.42 -1.34
N ALA A 69 1.91 3.01 -1.24
CA ALA A 69 1.35 1.98 -2.09
C ALA A 69 1.34 2.39 -3.56
N ASP A 70 0.99 3.65 -3.84
CA ASP A 70 1.03 4.22 -5.19
C ASP A 70 2.45 4.24 -5.75
N HIS A 71 3.44 4.64 -4.94
CA HIS A 71 4.86 4.61 -5.33
C HIS A 71 5.36 3.18 -5.58
N LEU A 72 5.00 2.22 -4.73
CA LEU A 72 5.33 0.81 -4.91
C LEU A 72 4.69 0.23 -6.17
N GLN A 73 3.46 0.63 -6.47
CA GLN A 73 2.76 0.21 -7.69
C GLN A 73 3.48 0.73 -8.94
N GLU A 74 3.92 1.99 -8.94
CA GLU A 74 4.71 2.56 -10.03
C GLU A 74 6.06 1.83 -10.20
N GLU A 75 6.76 1.53 -9.11
CA GLU A 75 7.99 0.73 -9.15
C GLU A 75 7.76 -0.67 -9.72
N LEU A 76 6.66 -1.33 -9.34
CA LEU A 76 6.31 -2.64 -9.89
C LEU A 76 5.99 -2.59 -11.38
N ASP A 77 5.24 -1.58 -11.82
CA ASP A 77 4.90 -1.42 -13.23
C ASP A 77 6.13 -1.11 -14.09
N THR A 78 7.03 -0.25 -13.59
CA THR A 78 8.31 0.03 -14.26
C THR A 78 9.22 -1.20 -14.30
N LEU A 79 9.29 -1.97 -13.22
CA LEU A 79 10.07 -3.20 -13.16
C LEU A 79 9.50 -4.27 -14.10
N LYS A 80 8.18 -4.43 -14.14
CA LYS A 80 7.50 -5.36 -15.04
C LYS A 80 7.74 -5.01 -16.51
N LYS A 81 7.71 -3.72 -16.86
CA LYS A 81 8.05 -3.26 -18.20
C LYS A 81 9.51 -3.60 -18.55
N LYS A 82 10.45 -3.28 -17.66
CA LYS A 82 11.87 -3.63 -17.86
C LYS A 82 12.08 -5.14 -17.99
N ALA A 83 11.35 -5.95 -17.22
CA ALA A 83 11.42 -7.40 -17.29
C ALA A 83 10.94 -7.90 -18.67
N ALA A 84 9.81 -7.39 -19.15
CA ALA A 84 9.29 -7.72 -20.48
C ALA A 84 10.27 -7.33 -21.60
N ASP A 85 10.83 -6.11 -21.54
CA ASP A 85 11.82 -5.63 -22.52
C ASP A 85 13.10 -6.49 -22.50
N THR A 86 13.53 -6.90 -21.29
CA THR A 86 14.72 -7.75 -21.12
C THR A 86 14.47 -9.16 -21.64
N GLU A 87 13.30 -9.73 -21.36
CA GLU A 87 12.90 -11.06 -21.85
C GLU A 87 12.81 -11.08 -23.38
N GLU A 88 12.24 -10.05 -24.00
CA GLU A 88 12.21 -9.91 -25.45
C GLU A 88 13.62 -9.80 -26.04
N SER A 89 14.49 -8.99 -25.43
CA SER A 89 15.90 -8.85 -25.84
C SER A 89 16.67 -10.16 -25.74
N MET A 90 16.44 -10.92 -24.66
CA MET A 90 17.04 -12.24 -24.49
C MET A 90 16.52 -13.23 -25.52
N ALA A 91 15.21 -13.23 -25.81
CA ALA A 91 14.62 -14.10 -26.83
C ALA A 91 15.20 -13.81 -28.22
N ARG A 92 15.37 -12.53 -28.58
CA ARG A 92 16.01 -12.13 -29.85
C ARG A 92 17.46 -12.59 -29.91
N THR A 93 18.23 -12.34 -28.84
CA THR A 93 19.63 -12.78 -28.74
C THR A 93 19.75 -14.30 -28.85
N GLN A 94 18.85 -15.05 -28.21
CA GLN A 94 18.84 -16.50 -28.26
C GLN A 94 18.58 -17.02 -29.69
N GLU A 95 17.64 -16.40 -30.41
CA GLU A 95 17.35 -16.77 -31.79
C GLU A 95 18.52 -16.44 -32.73
N GLU A 96 19.18 -15.28 -32.55
CA GLU A 96 20.39 -14.93 -33.31
C GLU A 96 21.54 -15.92 -33.05
N VAL A 97 21.75 -16.31 -31.80
CA VAL A 97 22.73 -17.33 -31.43
C VAL A 97 22.39 -18.66 -32.08
N ARG A 98 21.12 -19.08 -32.04
CA ARG A 98 20.65 -20.32 -32.67
C ARG A 98 20.91 -20.30 -34.18
N ARG A 99 20.58 -19.21 -34.85
CA ARG A 99 20.82 -19.03 -36.29
C ARG A 99 22.31 -19.08 -36.62
N THR A 100 23.14 -18.38 -35.84
CA THR A 100 24.60 -18.35 -36.04
C THR A 100 25.21 -19.74 -35.86
N GLN A 101 24.73 -20.52 -34.89
CA GLN A 101 25.16 -21.91 -34.71
C GLN A 101 24.81 -22.78 -35.92
N GLN A 102 23.60 -22.63 -36.49
CA GLN A 102 23.21 -23.36 -37.70
C GLN A 102 24.11 -23.00 -38.90
N GLU A 103 24.38 -21.71 -39.10
CA GLU A 103 25.26 -21.25 -40.18
C GLU A 103 26.70 -21.78 -40.00
N MET A 104 27.21 -21.84 -38.76
CA MET A 104 28.51 -22.44 -38.46
C MET A 104 28.54 -23.95 -38.72
N GLU A 105 27.49 -24.70 -38.36
CA GLU A 105 27.42 -26.14 -38.66
C GLU A 105 27.39 -26.40 -40.17
N GLU A 106 26.63 -25.62 -40.93
CA GLU A 106 26.60 -25.73 -42.39
C GLU A 106 27.94 -25.40 -43.01
N PHE A 107 28.60 -24.34 -42.53
CA PHE A 107 29.94 -23.98 -42.97
C PHE A 107 30.94 -25.11 -42.66
N ARG A 108 30.89 -25.68 -41.45
CA ARG A 108 31.74 -26.81 -41.06
C ARG A 108 31.54 -28.02 -41.97
N LYS A 109 30.29 -28.39 -42.27
CA LYS A 109 30.00 -29.49 -43.21
C LYS A 109 30.54 -29.21 -44.61
N LYS A 110 30.40 -27.98 -45.10
CA LYS A 110 30.97 -27.57 -46.40
C LYS A 110 32.49 -27.63 -46.39
N GLN A 111 33.12 -27.23 -45.30
CA GLN A 111 34.57 -27.33 -45.12
C GLN A 111 35.02 -28.79 -45.11
N GLU A 112 34.38 -29.67 -44.32
CA GLU A 112 34.67 -31.10 -44.30
C GLU A 112 34.52 -31.74 -45.70
N ALA A 113 33.48 -31.37 -46.45
CA ALA A 113 33.28 -31.84 -47.82
C ALA A 113 34.37 -31.31 -48.77
N ASN A 114 34.79 -30.05 -48.62
CA ASN A 114 35.88 -29.48 -49.41
C ASN A 114 37.21 -30.19 -49.12
N ASP A 115 37.52 -30.45 -47.86
CA ASP A 115 38.72 -31.16 -47.42
C ASP A 115 38.77 -32.57 -48.01
N LEU A 116 37.64 -33.29 -48.04
CA LEU A 116 37.54 -34.61 -48.67
C LEU A 116 37.81 -34.56 -50.19
N ILE A 117 37.30 -33.53 -50.87
CA ILE A 117 37.56 -33.32 -52.32
C ILE A 117 39.04 -33.04 -52.54
N LEU A 118 39.66 -32.17 -51.73
CA LEU A 118 41.08 -31.86 -51.80
C LEU A 118 41.94 -33.11 -51.57
N GLN A 119 41.61 -33.92 -50.56
CA GLN A 119 42.30 -35.20 -50.31
C GLN A 119 42.23 -36.13 -51.52
N ARG A 120 41.05 -36.22 -52.18
CA ARG A 120 40.88 -37.04 -53.38
C ARG A 120 41.71 -36.53 -54.57
N ILE A 121 41.72 -35.21 -54.82
CA ILE A 121 42.48 -34.60 -55.92
C ILE A 121 43.99 -34.73 -55.69
N LEU A 122 44.45 -34.49 -54.46
CA LEU A 122 45.86 -34.56 -54.09
C LEU A 122 46.37 -36.01 -53.93
N GLY A 123 45.49 -37.01 -54.07
CA GLY A 123 45.84 -38.41 -53.88
C GLY A 123 46.29 -38.75 -52.44
N LEU A 124 45.90 -37.92 -51.47
CA LEU A 124 46.21 -38.10 -50.06
C LEU A 124 45.27 -39.17 -49.51
N LYS A 125 45.75 -40.41 -49.47
CA LYS A 125 45.14 -41.48 -48.67
C LYS A 125 45.16 -41.04 -47.21
N SER A 126 43.98 -40.98 -46.56
CA SER A 126 43.86 -40.73 -45.13
C SER A 126 44.87 -41.60 -44.40
N GLY A 127 45.89 -40.98 -43.81
CA GLY A 127 47.03 -41.67 -43.23
C GLY A 127 46.59 -42.72 -42.21
N THR A 128 46.54 -43.96 -42.65
CA THR A 128 46.81 -45.14 -41.82
C THR A 128 48.32 -45.35 -41.93
N GLY A 129 49.05 -44.77 -41.00
CA GLY A 129 50.44 -45.13 -40.71
C GLY A 129 50.47 -45.67 -39.26
N PRO A 130 51.25 -46.74 -39.01
CA PRO A 130 51.22 -47.52 -37.76
C PRO A 130 51.57 -46.72 -36.50
#